data_AF-A0A966DH27-F1
#
_entry.id   AF-A0A966DH27-F1
#
_cell.length_a   1.000
_cell.length_b   1.000
_cell.length_c   1.000
_cell.angle_alpha   90.00
_cell.angle_beta   90.00
_cell.angle_gamma   90.00
#
_symmetry.space_group_name_H-M   'P 1'
#
loop_
_entity.id
_entity.type
_entity.pdbx_description
1 polymer ?
#
loop_
_entity_poly.entity_id
_entity_poly.type
_entity_poly.pdbx_seq_one_letter_code
_entity_poly.pdbx_strand_id
1 'polypeptide(L)'
;MAEVKLYSRLSKDGEKIYAEFYDCHGRRVRKSLNLVATKSNMAYAKKHIVPEIERKIMFGVEFREYKLSEFTSMVLKFAKEERKINTYETYEFAIQKFFKTMGDMDVNRTKIQDIERYINILKADGASGATIALYLAPIRLAFNEAIRLEVIQRNPVAFAKKPQIKHKKKEVFNIIQMRTLLDKAQGLLKLYLHFAFFTGARPNEIMALRWNDLKNDKVSITKTRVPKKRENEPKNGKPRTLMMLKPLKDFLDTQERARDELFPCTYGKMVQHFHALLDECGYNKRGLHTIRHTFTSLLIQARENPTLIQHFLGHADLTMINRVYAHYIEDEKDVERIEKVLSL
;
A
#
# COMPACT_ATOMS: atom_id res chain seq x y z
N MET A 1 -18.49 -24.00 -33.90
CA MET A 1 -18.31 -22.56 -33.62
C MET A 1 -19.68 -21.98 -33.28
N ALA A 2 -19.80 -21.17 -32.22
CA ALA A 2 -21.07 -20.52 -31.91
C ALA A 2 -21.40 -19.53 -33.03
N GLU A 3 -22.48 -19.77 -33.79
CA GLU A 3 -22.81 -18.95 -34.95
C GLU A 3 -23.49 -17.65 -34.51
N VAL A 4 -22.75 -16.54 -34.54
CA VAL A 4 -23.32 -15.21 -34.27
C VAL A 4 -23.81 -14.58 -35.58
N LYS A 5 -25.12 -14.41 -35.69
CA LYS A 5 -25.78 -13.80 -36.86
C LYS A 5 -26.06 -12.33 -36.61
N LEU A 6 -25.56 -11.47 -37.51
CA LEU A 6 -25.87 -10.05 -37.51
C LEU A 6 -27.06 -9.77 -38.43
N TYR A 7 -27.99 -8.94 -37.98
CA TYR A 7 -29.12 -8.47 -38.76
C TYR A 7 -29.50 -7.06 -38.35
N SER A 8 -30.26 -6.36 -39.18
CA SER A 8 -30.80 -5.03 -38.87
C SER A 8 -32.29 -5.11 -38.52
N ARG A 9 -32.76 -4.20 -37.66
CA ARG A 9 -34.18 -4.08 -37.30
C ARG A 9 -34.52 -2.62 -37.01
N LEU A 10 -35.70 -2.17 -37.45
CA LEU A 10 -36.22 -0.85 -37.07
C LEU A 10 -36.39 -0.73 -35.55
N SER A 11 -35.91 0.39 -35.01
CA SER A 11 -36.07 0.83 -33.63
C SER A 11 -36.63 2.26 -33.61
N LYS A 12 -37.04 2.76 -32.44
CA LYS A 12 -37.54 4.15 -32.27
C LYS A 12 -36.58 5.23 -32.79
N ASP A 13 -35.26 4.97 -32.75
CA ASP A 13 -34.21 5.90 -33.20
C ASP A 13 -33.62 5.52 -34.57
N GLY A 14 -34.37 4.80 -35.41
CA GLY A 14 -33.93 4.33 -36.72
C GLY A 14 -33.49 2.86 -36.74
N GLU A 15 -32.96 2.42 -37.88
CA GLU A 15 -32.55 1.04 -38.10
C GLU A 15 -31.23 0.72 -37.35
N LYS A 16 -31.26 -0.27 -36.45
CA LYS A 16 -30.12 -0.66 -35.61
C LYS A 16 -29.65 -2.08 -35.91
N ILE A 17 -28.38 -2.34 -35.67
CA ILE A 17 -27.77 -3.67 -35.79
C ILE A 17 -28.02 -4.50 -34.53
N TYR A 18 -28.42 -5.75 -34.71
CA TYR A 18 -28.62 -6.75 -33.68
C TYR A 18 -27.71 -7.96 -33.94
N ALA A 19 -27.28 -8.61 -32.86
CA ALA A 19 -26.65 -9.92 -32.88
C ALA A 19 -27.62 -10.96 -32.32
N GLU A 20 -27.78 -12.07 -33.04
CA GLU A 20 -28.48 -13.27 -32.61
C GLU A 20 -27.51 -14.44 -32.49
N PHE A 21 -27.53 -15.13 -31.36
CA PHE A 21 -26.65 -16.27 -31.06
C PHE A 21 -27.28 -17.12 -29.95
N TYR A 22 -26.65 -18.27 -29.67
CA TYR A 22 -26.98 -19.10 -28.51
C TYR A 22 -25.91 -18.87 -27.43
N ASP A 23 -26.34 -18.65 -26.19
CA ASP A 23 -25.42 -18.48 -25.05
C ASP A 23 -24.77 -19.82 -24.62
N CYS A 24 -23.91 -19.77 -23.60
CA CYS A 24 -23.23 -20.94 -23.05
C CYS A 24 -24.18 -22.01 -22.47
N HIS A 25 -25.47 -21.71 -22.30
CA HIS A 25 -26.51 -22.63 -21.84
C HIS A 25 -27.44 -23.08 -22.98
N GLY A 26 -27.15 -22.73 -24.23
CA GLY A 26 -27.99 -23.05 -25.39
C GLY A 26 -29.27 -22.22 -25.47
N ARG A 27 -29.37 -21.09 -24.76
CA ARG A 27 -30.52 -20.17 -24.85
C ARG A 27 -30.29 -19.17 -25.97
N ARG A 28 -31.33 -18.92 -26.78
CA ARG A 28 -31.27 -17.92 -27.87
C ARG A 28 -31.25 -16.51 -27.27
N VAL A 29 -30.23 -15.74 -27.60
CA VAL A 29 -30.05 -14.34 -27.20
C VAL A 29 -30.13 -13.44 -28.41
N ARG A 30 -30.88 -12.33 -28.29
CA ARG A 30 -30.94 -11.25 -29.27
C ARG A 30 -30.53 -9.95 -28.61
N LYS A 31 -29.43 -9.35 -29.04
CA LYS A 31 -28.86 -8.16 -28.40
C LYS A 31 -28.65 -7.04 -29.41
N SER A 32 -29.18 -5.85 -29.11
CA SER A 32 -28.85 -4.63 -29.86
C SER A 32 -27.38 -4.30 -29.66
N LEU A 33 -26.67 -4.02 -30.75
CA LEU A 33 -25.28 -3.53 -30.71
C LEU A 33 -25.22 -2.01 -30.50
N ASN A 34 -26.38 -1.33 -30.48
CA ASN A 34 -26.52 0.12 -30.41
C ASN A 34 -25.73 0.86 -31.51
N LEU A 35 -25.59 0.22 -32.68
CA LEU A 35 -25.01 0.79 -33.88
C LEU A 35 -26.11 0.99 -34.91
N VAL A 36 -26.08 2.14 -35.61
CA VAL A 36 -26.94 2.38 -36.78
C VAL A 36 -26.57 1.40 -37.88
N ALA A 37 -27.56 0.88 -38.60
CA ALA A 37 -27.39 -0.08 -39.68
C ALA A 37 -26.75 0.55 -40.94
N THR A 38 -25.42 0.69 -40.91
CA THR A 38 -24.61 1.10 -42.06
C THR A 38 -23.65 -0.01 -42.46
N LYS A 39 -23.20 -0.04 -43.73
CA LYS A 39 -22.21 -1.03 -44.20
C LYS A 39 -20.93 -1.01 -43.35
N SER A 40 -20.46 0.18 -42.98
CA SER A 40 -19.27 0.37 -42.13
C SER A 40 -19.48 -0.21 -40.72
N ASN A 41 -20.61 0.10 -40.07
CA ASN A 41 -20.91 -0.42 -38.74
C ASN A 41 -21.12 -1.94 -38.74
N MET A 42 -21.67 -2.51 -39.82
CA MET A 42 -21.81 -3.95 -39.98
C MET A 42 -20.44 -4.64 -40.10
N ALA A 43 -19.53 -4.07 -40.90
CA ALA A 43 -18.16 -4.55 -41.01
C ALA A 43 -17.41 -4.45 -39.66
N TYR A 44 -17.58 -3.34 -38.94
CA TYR A 44 -17.03 -3.15 -37.59
C TYR A 44 -17.57 -4.20 -36.61
N ALA A 45 -18.89 -4.43 -36.58
CA ALA A 45 -19.51 -5.42 -35.71
C ALA A 45 -18.98 -6.82 -36.01
N LYS A 46 -18.88 -7.20 -37.29
CA LYS A 46 -18.33 -8.49 -37.71
C LYS A 46 -16.85 -8.66 -37.31
N LYS A 47 -16.05 -7.59 -37.42
CA LYS A 47 -14.61 -7.64 -37.14
C LYS A 47 -14.27 -7.57 -35.64
N HIS A 48 -15.06 -6.86 -34.84
CA HIS A 48 -14.70 -6.52 -33.46
C HIS A 48 -15.69 -7.02 -32.40
N ILE A 49 -17.00 -7.07 -32.69
CA ILE A 49 -18.02 -7.43 -31.71
C ILE A 49 -18.34 -8.92 -31.76
N VAL A 50 -18.47 -9.50 -32.96
CA VAL A 50 -18.74 -10.93 -33.12
C VAL A 50 -17.67 -11.79 -32.44
N PRO A 51 -16.36 -11.54 -32.62
CA PRO A 51 -15.32 -12.31 -31.92
C PRO A 51 -15.39 -12.18 -30.39
N GLU A 52 -15.81 -11.03 -29.86
CA GLU A 52 -16.02 -10.87 -28.42
C GLU A 52 -17.16 -11.76 -27.91
N ILE A 53 -18.28 -11.79 -28.64
CA ILE A 53 -19.44 -12.62 -28.29
C ILE A 53 -19.05 -14.10 -28.34
N GLU A 54 -18.40 -14.53 -29.42
CA GLU A 54 -17.93 -15.91 -29.59
C GLU A 54 -16.94 -16.32 -28.49
N ARG A 55 -16.02 -15.42 -28.14
CA ARG A 55 -15.08 -15.62 -27.02
C ARG A 55 -15.84 -15.80 -25.70
N LYS A 56 -16.79 -14.92 -25.38
CA LYS A 56 -17.61 -15.04 -24.17
C LYS A 56 -18.36 -16.37 -24.10
N ILE A 57 -18.95 -16.81 -25.21
CA ILE A 57 -19.62 -18.11 -25.29
C ILE A 57 -18.63 -19.25 -25.07
N MET A 58 -17.46 -19.20 -25.71
CA MET A 58 -16.40 -20.21 -25.58
C MET A 58 -15.91 -20.37 -24.12
N PHE A 59 -15.79 -19.26 -23.40
CA PHE A 59 -15.36 -19.26 -21.99
C PHE A 59 -16.51 -19.42 -20.99
N GLY A 60 -17.73 -19.74 -21.46
CA GLY A 60 -18.88 -19.99 -20.58
C GLY A 60 -19.46 -18.74 -19.91
N VAL A 61 -19.13 -17.54 -20.40
CA VAL A 61 -19.58 -16.28 -19.82
C VAL A 61 -21.04 -16.02 -20.16
N GLU A 62 -21.87 -15.86 -19.14
CA GLU A 62 -23.28 -15.52 -19.30
C GLU A 62 -23.46 -14.08 -19.82
N PHE A 63 -24.49 -13.84 -20.63
CA PHE A 63 -24.82 -12.50 -21.14
C PHE A 63 -25.81 -11.78 -20.23
N ARG A 64 -25.40 -11.50 -18.99
CA ARG A 64 -26.18 -10.76 -17.98
C ARG A 64 -25.48 -9.49 -17.52
N GLU A 65 -26.14 -8.74 -16.66
CA GLU A 65 -25.49 -7.71 -15.86
C GLU A 65 -24.60 -8.38 -14.81
N TYR A 66 -23.36 -7.90 -14.69
CA TYR A 66 -22.42 -8.36 -13.67
C TYR A 66 -22.13 -7.19 -12.75
N LYS A 67 -22.52 -7.34 -11.49
CA LYS A 67 -22.31 -6.30 -10.49
C LYS A 67 -20.87 -6.28 -10.02
N LEU A 68 -20.33 -5.09 -9.78
CA LEU A 68 -18.98 -4.94 -9.27
C LEU A 68 -18.82 -5.62 -7.90
N SER A 69 -19.89 -5.66 -7.09
CA SER A 69 -19.94 -6.37 -5.81
C SER A 69 -19.54 -7.85 -5.90
N GLU A 70 -19.91 -8.54 -6.99
CA GLU A 70 -19.56 -9.95 -7.22
C GLU A 70 -18.04 -10.14 -7.22
N PHE A 71 -17.31 -9.25 -7.90
CA PHE A 71 -15.84 -9.33 -8.00
C PHE A 71 -15.14 -8.75 -6.76
N THR A 72 -15.65 -7.66 -6.18
CA THR A 72 -15.05 -7.12 -4.94
C THR A 72 -15.16 -8.12 -3.78
N SER A 73 -16.21 -8.94 -3.75
CA SER A 73 -16.35 -10.01 -2.76
C SER A 73 -15.27 -11.09 -2.93
N MET A 74 -14.92 -11.45 -4.16
CA MET A 74 -13.79 -12.34 -4.44
C MET A 74 -12.46 -11.73 -3.99
N VAL A 75 -12.24 -10.44 -4.26
CA VAL A 75 -11.03 -9.71 -3.82
C VAL A 75 -10.92 -9.70 -2.30
N LEU A 76 -12.03 -9.46 -1.58
CA LEU A 76 -12.04 -9.47 -0.11
C LEU A 76 -11.82 -10.86 0.47
N LYS A 77 -12.41 -11.91 -0.12
CA LYS A 77 -12.17 -13.30 0.28
C LYS A 77 -10.68 -13.64 0.18
N PHE A 78 -10.08 -13.40 -0.99
CA PHE A 78 -8.66 -13.63 -1.21
C PHE A 78 -7.78 -12.79 -0.26
N ALA A 79 -8.12 -11.50 -0.06
CA ALA A 79 -7.38 -10.65 0.86
C ALA A 79 -7.47 -11.13 2.32
N LYS A 80 -8.58 -11.75 2.73
CA LYS A 80 -8.76 -12.30 4.07
C LYS A 80 -7.94 -13.57 4.30
N GLU A 81 -7.81 -14.39 3.27
CA GLU A 81 -7.09 -15.69 3.33
C GLU A 81 -5.57 -15.50 3.18
N GLU A 82 -5.14 -14.65 2.25
CA GLU A 82 -3.74 -14.60 1.78
C GLU A 82 -2.98 -13.33 2.18
N ARG A 83 -3.65 -12.33 2.76
CA ARG A 83 -3.03 -11.04 3.12
C ARG A 83 -3.09 -10.75 4.60
N LYS A 84 -2.22 -9.84 5.04
CA LYS A 84 -2.22 -9.33 6.42
C LYS A 84 -3.55 -8.62 6.71
N ILE A 85 -4.03 -8.76 7.94
CA ILE A 85 -5.32 -8.20 8.39
C ILE A 85 -5.51 -6.71 8.05
N ASN A 86 -4.48 -5.88 8.19
CA ASN A 86 -4.58 -4.46 7.86
C ASN A 86 -4.84 -4.20 6.37
N THR A 87 -4.34 -5.08 5.48
CA THR A 87 -4.61 -4.98 4.04
C THR A 87 -6.07 -5.28 3.75
N TYR A 88 -6.63 -6.32 4.39
CA TYR A 88 -8.05 -6.62 4.30
C TYR A 88 -8.91 -5.44 4.78
N GLU A 89 -8.65 -4.91 5.98
CA GLU A 89 -9.42 -3.79 6.54
C GLU A 89 -9.34 -2.55 5.64
N THR A 90 -8.18 -2.29 5.05
CA THR A 90 -8.01 -1.18 4.10
C THR A 90 -8.83 -1.40 2.83
N TYR A 91 -8.84 -2.63 2.29
CA TYR A 91 -9.60 -2.96 1.08
C TYR A 91 -11.10 -2.89 1.33
N GLU A 92 -11.56 -3.44 2.46
CA GLU A 92 -12.96 -3.40 2.88
C GLU A 92 -13.45 -1.96 2.99
N PHE A 93 -12.71 -1.10 3.69
CA PHE A 93 -13.04 0.32 3.81
C PHE A 93 -13.09 1.02 2.45
N ALA A 94 -12.09 0.78 1.58
CA ALA A 94 -12.04 1.39 0.25
C ALA A 94 -13.21 0.97 -0.64
N ILE A 95 -13.57 -0.32 -0.62
CA ILE A 95 -14.72 -0.86 -1.36
C ILE A 95 -16.03 -0.27 -0.85
N GLN A 96 -16.24 -0.23 0.47
CA GLN A 96 -17.43 0.39 1.07
C GLN A 96 -17.54 1.87 0.70
N LYS A 97 -16.43 2.61 0.74
CA LYS A 97 -16.41 4.01 0.30
C LYS A 97 -16.75 4.14 -1.18
N PHE A 98 -16.22 3.28 -2.04
CA PHE A 98 -16.57 3.28 -3.47
C PHE A 98 -18.08 3.07 -3.68
N PHE A 99 -18.67 2.03 -3.08
CA PHE A 99 -20.09 1.74 -3.25
C PHE A 99 -21.00 2.82 -2.66
N LYS A 100 -20.62 3.43 -1.54
CA LYS A 100 -21.35 4.58 -0.98
C LYS A 100 -21.40 5.76 -1.95
N THR A 101 -20.35 5.96 -2.75
CA THR A 101 -20.24 7.10 -3.67
C THR A 101 -20.78 6.81 -5.07
N MET A 102 -20.50 5.62 -5.60
CA MET A 102 -20.77 5.28 -7.02
C MET A 102 -21.91 4.26 -7.18
N GLY A 103 -22.36 3.63 -6.11
CA GLY A 103 -23.28 2.50 -6.16
C GLY A 103 -22.64 1.22 -6.70
N ASP A 104 -23.43 0.17 -6.79
CA ASP A 104 -23.01 -1.12 -7.35
C ASP A 104 -23.23 -1.14 -8.87
N MET A 105 -22.15 -0.80 -9.59
CA MET A 105 -22.15 -0.58 -11.03
C MET A 105 -22.12 -1.91 -11.81
N ASP A 106 -22.73 -1.92 -13.00
CA ASP A 106 -22.50 -2.98 -13.99
C ASP A 106 -21.08 -2.87 -14.56
N VAL A 107 -20.30 -3.92 -14.37
CA VAL A 107 -18.91 -4.02 -14.85
C VAL A 107 -18.83 -3.90 -16.37
N ASN A 108 -19.83 -4.40 -17.11
CA ASN A 108 -19.86 -4.30 -18.58
C ASN A 108 -20.07 -2.86 -19.08
N ARG A 109 -20.73 -2.01 -18.29
CA ARG A 109 -21.11 -0.64 -18.67
C ARG A 109 -20.21 0.42 -18.06
N THR A 110 -19.40 0.06 -17.08
CA THR A 110 -18.52 1.00 -16.39
C THR A 110 -17.47 1.54 -17.35
N LYS A 111 -17.39 2.87 -17.47
CA LYS A 111 -16.44 3.55 -18.35
C LYS A 111 -15.30 4.17 -17.55
N ILE A 112 -14.24 4.55 -18.27
CA ILE A 112 -13.10 5.27 -17.70
C ILE A 112 -13.57 6.57 -17.01
N GLN A 113 -14.52 7.28 -17.62
CA GLN A 113 -15.08 8.53 -17.09
C GLN A 113 -15.76 8.34 -15.72
N ASP A 114 -16.33 7.16 -15.44
CA ASP A 114 -16.95 6.90 -14.14
C ASP A 114 -15.89 6.75 -13.05
N ILE A 115 -14.76 6.11 -13.37
CA ILE A 115 -13.62 6.02 -12.46
C ILE A 115 -12.99 7.40 -12.24
N GLU A 116 -12.86 8.20 -13.29
CA GLU A 116 -12.36 9.58 -13.18
C GLU A 116 -13.29 10.48 -12.35
N ARG A 117 -14.61 10.28 -12.45
CA ARG A 117 -15.60 10.94 -11.59
C ARG A 117 -15.35 10.60 -10.12
N TYR A 118 -15.18 9.32 -9.79
CA TYR A 118 -14.85 8.88 -8.44
C TYR A 118 -13.53 9.49 -7.92
N ILE A 119 -12.49 9.51 -8.76
CA ILE A 119 -11.21 10.16 -8.45
C ILE A 119 -11.41 11.63 -8.12
N ASN A 120 -12.22 12.35 -8.88
CA ASN A 120 -12.47 13.78 -8.66
C ASN A 120 -13.26 14.04 -7.37
N ILE A 121 -14.20 13.16 -7.01
CA ILE A 121 -14.88 13.21 -5.71
C ILE A 121 -13.87 13.02 -4.58
N LEU A 122 -12.98 12.02 -4.67
CA LEU A 122 -11.94 11.81 -3.67
C LEU A 122 -10.98 13.01 -3.54
N LYS A 123 -10.65 13.69 -4.64
CA LYS A 123 -9.84 14.92 -4.59
C LYS A 123 -10.59 16.05 -3.88
N ALA A 124 -11.89 16.21 -4.15
CA ALA A 124 -12.73 17.21 -3.48
C ALA A 124 -12.83 16.93 -1.97
N ASP A 125 -12.84 15.66 -1.56
CA ASP A 125 -12.75 15.23 -0.16
C ASP A 125 -11.36 15.48 0.49
N GLY A 126 -10.40 16.06 -0.25
CA GLY A 126 -9.04 16.31 0.25
C GLY A 126 -8.11 15.09 0.26
N ALA A 127 -8.48 13.99 -0.42
CA ALA A 127 -7.63 12.80 -0.48
C ALA A 127 -6.34 13.07 -1.28
N SER A 128 -5.20 12.67 -0.73
CA SER A 128 -3.91 12.75 -1.42
C SER A 128 -3.86 11.76 -2.61
N GLY A 129 -2.96 12.00 -3.58
CA GLY A 129 -2.77 11.07 -4.69
C GLY A 129 -2.42 9.64 -4.26
N ALA A 130 -1.66 9.50 -3.15
CA ALA A 130 -1.35 8.20 -2.57
C ALA A 130 -2.60 7.54 -1.95
N THR A 131 -3.45 8.31 -1.28
CA THR A 131 -4.73 7.84 -0.73
C THR A 131 -5.68 7.39 -1.84
N ILE A 132 -5.76 8.16 -2.93
CA ILE A 132 -6.59 7.81 -4.10
C ILE A 132 -6.10 6.50 -4.72
N ALA A 133 -4.79 6.32 -4.89
CA ALA A 133 -4.22 5.07 -5.40
C ALA A 133 -4.55 3.88 -4.47
N LEU A 134 -4.49 4.10 -3.15
CA LEU A 134 -4.86 3.09 -2.16
C LEU A 134 -6.33 2.68 -2.26
N TYR A 135 -7.25 3.63 -2.40
CA TYR A 135 -8.68 3.35 -2.51
C TYR A 135 -9.06 2.69 -3.84
N LEU A 136 -8.35 3.04 -4.92
CA LEU A 136 -8.56 2.41 -6.22
C LEU A 136 -7.96 1.00 -6.33
N ALA A 137 -7.03 0.61 -5.45
CA ALA A 137 -6.34 -0.68 -5.53
C ALA A 137 -7.32 -1.88 -5.53
N PRO A 138 -8.24 -2.05 -4.57
CA PRO A 138 -9.18 -3.17 -4.58
C PRO A 138 -10.17 -3.11 -5.75
N ILE A 139 -10.58 -1.90 -6.18
CA ILE A 139 -11.47 -1.73 -7.34
C ILE A 139 -10.76 -2.17 -8.63
N ARG A 140 -9.47 -1.80 -8.78
CA ARG A 140 -8.64 -2.27 -9.89
C ARG A 140 -8.53 -3.80 -9.90
N LEU A 141 -8.33 -4.42 -8.74
CA LEU A 141 -8.30 -5.88 -8.62
C LEU A 141 -9.63 -6.53 -9.02
N ALA A 142 -10.76 -5.96 -8.62
CA ALA A 142 -12.08 -6.46 -8.99
C ALA A 142 -12.30 -6.42 -10.52
N PHE A 143 -11.90 -5.32 -11.18
CA PHE A 143 -11.92 -5.26 -12.65
C PHE A 143 -10.91 -6.21 -13.32
N ASN A 144 -9.79 -6.54 -12.67
CA ASN A 144 -8.88 -7.56 -13.18
C ASN A 144 -9.48 -8.97 -13.07
N GLU A 145 -10.22 -9.27 -12.00
CA GLU A 145 -10.97 -10.52 -11.87
C GLU A 145 -12.03 -10.64 -12.97
N ALA A 146 -12.73 -9.55 -13.29
CA ALA A 146 -13.67 -9.52 -14.42
C ALA A 146 -13.01 -9.77 -15.77
N ILE A 147 -11.75 -9.36 -15.95
CA ILE A 147 -10.96 -9.70 -17.16
C ILE A 147 -10.56 -11.17 -17.14
N ARG A 148 -10.08 -11.68 -15.99
CA ARG A 148 -9.67 -13.08 -15.83
C ARG A 148 -10.82 -14.04 -16.13
N LEU A 149 -12.05 -13.63 -15.80
CA LEU A 149 -13.29 -14.37 -16.08
C LEU A 149 -13.92 -14.01 -17.44
N GLU A 150 -13.20 -13.28 -18.31
CA GLU A 150 -13.61 -12.93 -19.67
C GLU A 150 -14.92 -12.11 -19.79
N VAL A 151 -15.37 -11.52 -18.69
CA VAL A 151 -16.57 -10.68 -18.62
C VAL A 151 -16.33 -9.36 -19.36
N ILE A 152 -15.13 -8.80 -19.24
CA ILE A 152 -14.71 -7.58 -19.94
C ILE A 152 -13.29 -7.75 -20.52
N GLN A 153 -12.95 -6.93 -21.52
CA GLN A 153 -11.63 -6.99 -22.17
C GLN A 153 -10.59 -6.05 -21.57
N ARG A 154 -11.02 -4.99 -20.86
CA ARG A 154 -10.13 -3.92 -20.40
C ARG A 154 -10.53 -3.41 -19.02
N ASN A 155 -9.54 -3.01 -18.24
CA ASN A 155 -9.75 -2.49 -16.90
C ASN A 155 -9.94 -0.96 -16.97
N PRO A 156 -11.14 -0.41 -16.69
CA PRO A 156 -11.37 1.03 -16.75
C PRO A 156 -10.50 1.81 -15.74
N VAL A 157 -10.13 1.19 -14.61
CA VAL A 157 -9.26 1.80 -13.60
C VAL A 157 -7.82 1.91 -14.09
N ALA A 158 -7.35 0.98 -14.93
CA ALA A 158 -5.99 1.02 -15.46
C ALA A 158 -5.76 2.28 -16.32
N PHE A 159 -6.73 2.64 -17.14
CA PHE A 159 -6.65 3.73 -18.12
C PHE A 159 -7.14 5.10 -17.60
N ALA A 160 -7.76 5.16 -16.41
CA ALA A 160 -8.17 6.43 -15.82
C ALA A 160 -6.99 7.35 -15.51
N LYS A 161 -7.17 8.67 -15.72
CA LYS A 161 -6.20 9.70 -15.36
C LYS A 161 -6.07 9.82 -13.84
N LYS A 162 -4.99 9.23 -13.31
CA LYS A 162 -4.68 9.24 -11.87
C LYS A 162 -3.84 10.48 -11.49
N PRO A 163 -4.02 11.04 -10.28
CA PRO A 163 -3.15 12.10 -9.79
C PRO A 163 -1.71 11.60 -9.68
N GLN A 164 -0.75 12.45 -10.03
CA GLN A 164 0.65 12.17 -9.76
C GLN A 164 0.89 12.14 -8.25
N ILE A 165 1.58 11.11 -7.78
CA ILE A 165 1.99 10.98 -6.38
C ILE A 165 3.24 11.85 -6.19
N LYS A 166 3.05 13.05 -5.64
CA LYS A 166 4.17 13.91 -5.25
C LYS A 166 4.84 13.33 -4.01
N HIS A 167 6.11 12.97 -4.12
CA HIS A 167 6.92 12.57 -2.97
C HIS A 167 7.37 13.82 -2.21
N LYS A 168 6.82 14.07 -1.02
CA LYS A 168 7.34 15.09 -0.12
C LYS A 168 8.66 14.60 0.49
N LYS A 169 9.68 15.47 0.54
CA LYS A 169 10.92 15.20 1.29
C LYS A 169 10.51 14.99 2.76
N LYS A 170 10.94 13.86 3.34
CA LYS A 170 10.63 13.57 4.75
C LYS A 170 11.53 14.45 5.61
N GLU A 171 10.92 15.26 6.47
CA GLU A 171 11.67 16.00 7.47
C GLU A 171 12.16 15.05 8.57
N VAL A 172 13.45 15.08 8.85
CA VAL A 172 14.10 14.31 9.93
C VAL A 172 14.59 15.25 11.02
N PHE A 173 14.92 14.72 12.20
CA PHE A 173 15.59 15.51 13.23
C PHE A 173 17.09 15.53 12.96
N ASN A 174 17.77 16.62 13.28
CA ASN A 174 19.23 16.64 13.33
C ASN A 174 19.73 16.12 14.70
N ILE A 175 21.06 16.00 14.86
CA ILE A 175 21.66 15.47 16.09
C ILE A 175 21.37 16.35 17.33
N ILE A 176 21.27 17.66 17.16
CA ILE A 176 20.97 18.61 18.25
C ILE A 176 19.53 18.38 18.73
N GLN A 177 18.57 18.33 17.80
CA GLN A 177 17.18 18.06 18.09
C GLN A 177 16.98 16.68 18.73
N MET A 178 17.69 15.65 18.26
CA MET A 178 17.68 14.32 18.87
C MET A 178 18.10 14.39 20.35
N ARG A 179 19.20 15.09 20.67
CA ARG A 179 19.67 15.25 22.06
C ARG A 179 18.64 15.99 22.90
N THR A 180 18.14 17.13 22.43
CA THR A 180 17.09 17.91 23.12
C THR A 180 15.85 17.05 23.43
N LEU A 181 15.40 16.22 22.48
CA LEU A 181 14.27 15.33 22.71
C LEU A 181 14.56 14.25 23.76
N LEU A 182 15.76 13.67 23.77
CA LEU A 182 16.16 12.67 24.78
C LEU A 182 16.26 13.28 26.18
N ASP A 183 16.79 14.50 26.28
CA ASP A 183 16.99 15.20 27.55
C ASP A 183 15.66 15.60 28.18
N LYS A 184 14.77 16.21 27.39
CA LYS A 184 13.46 16.70 27.86
C LYS A 184 12.41 15.61 28.06
N ALA A 185 12.48 14.50 27.32
CA ALA A 185 11.51 13.43 27.46
C ALA A 185 11.53 12.81 28.87
N GLN A 186 10.35 12.37 29.33
CA GLN A 186 10.16 11.74 30.63
C GLN A 186 9.41 10.41 30.52
N GLY A 187 9.55 9.56 31.54
CA GLY A 187 8.83 8.30 31.70
C GLY A 187 8.88 7.38 30.47
N LEU A 188 7.74 6.80 30.09
CA LEU A 188 7.64 5.86 28.96
C LEU A 188 8.05 6.47 27.62
N LEU A 189 7.88 7.79 27.43
CA LEU A 189 8.32 8.44 26.19
C LEU A 189 9.86 8.46 26.13
N LYS A 190 10.54 8.76 27.24
CA LYS A 190 12.01 8.73 27.30
C LYS A 190 12.54 7.35 26.96
N LEU A 191 11.96 6.31 27.55
CA LEU A 191 12.28 4.91 27.25
C LEU A 191 12.07 4.61 25.76
N TYR A 192 10.93 4.99 25.21
CA TYR A 192 10.61 4.78 23.80
C TYR A 192 11.63 5.48 22.86
N LEU A 193 11.99 6.73 23.15
CA LEU A 193 12.93 7.50 22.33
C LEU A 193 14.32 6.88 22.33
N HIS A 194 14.82 6.35 23.46
CA HIS A 194 16.09 5.64 23.50
C HIS A 194 16.09 4.43 22.56
N PHE A 195 15.05 3.57 22.64
CA PHE A 195 14.92 2.47 21.68
C PHE A 195 14.82 2.97 20.24
N ALA A 196 14.00 3.99 19.96
CA ALA A 196 13.76 4.47 18.62
C ALA A 196 15.02 5.08 17.97
N PHE A 197 15.78 5.90 18.70
CA PHE A 197 16.99 6.54 18.20
C PHE A 197 18.22 5.62 18.16
N PHE A 198 18.28 4.56 18.98
CA PHE A 198 19.46 3.69 19.04
C PHE A 198 19.28 2.30 18.44
N THR A 199 18.07 1.95 17.98
CA THR A 199 17.83 0.70 17.23
C THR A 199 17.30 0.94 15.82
N GLY A 200 16.72 2.12 15.56
CA GLY A 200 15.99 2.39 14.31
C GLY A 200 14.78 1.48 14.10
N ALA A 201 14.31 0.74 15.10
CA ALA A 201 13.20 -0.20 14.97
C ALA A 201 11.88 0.50 14.60
N ARG A 202 10.94 -0.25 14.00
CA ARG A 202 9.62 0.34 13.68
C ARG A 202 8.87 0.64 14.97
N PRO A 203 8.03 1.70 14.99
CA PRO A 203 7.31 2.07 16.21
C PRO A 203 6.54 0.92 16.88
N ASN A 204 5.81 0.13 16.10
CA ASN A 204 5.06 -1.01 16.64
C ASN A 204 5.92 -2.24 17.00
N GLU A 205 7.15 -2.33 16.48
CA GLU A 205 8.14 -3.33 16.93
C GLU A 205 8.64 -2.92 18.32
N ILE A 206 8.99 -1.65 18.52
CA ILE A 206 9.40 -1.10 19.82
C ILE A 206 8.28 -1.28 20.84
N MET A 207 7.05 -0.93 20.46
CA MET A 207 5.89 -1.08 21.34
C MET A 207 5.60 -2.54 21.72
N ALA A 208 6.13 -3.53 21.01
CA ALA A 208 5.95 -4.95 21.32
C ALA A 208 7.05 -5.54 22.21
N LEU A 209 8.13 -4.79 22.48
CA LEU A 209 9.27 -5.28 23.26
C LEU A 209 8.89 -5.59 24.70
N ARG A 210 9.48 -6.67 25.22
CA ARG A 210 9.44 -7.11 26.62
C ARG A 210 10.86 -7.16 27.20
N TRP A 211 11.00 -7.16 28.52
CA TRP A 211 12.33 -7.22 29.14
C TRP A 211 13.06 -8.50 28.79
N ASN A 212 12.30 -9.59 28.60
CA ASN A 212 12.84 -10.87 28.15
C ASN A 212 13.42 -10.85 26.72
N ASP A 213 13.10 -9.83 25.91
CA ASP A 213 13.69 -9.64 24.58
C ASP A 213 15.08 -8.97 24.66
N LEU A 214 15.49 -8.51 25.85
CA LEU A 214 16.73 -7.77 26.12
C LEU A 214 17.69 -8.68 26.90
N LYS A 215 18.65 -9.30 26.20
CA LYS A 215 19.59 -10.27 26.81
C LYS A 215 20.98 -10.12 26.21
N ASN A 216 22.01 -10.26 27.03
CA ASN A 216 23.42 -10.30 26.59
C ASN A 216 23.77 -9.14 25.65
N ASP A 217 23.43 -7.90 26.05
CA ASP A 217 23.61 -6.68 25.24
C ASP A 217 22.96 -6.73 23.84
N LYS A 218 21.88 -7.51 23.70
CA LYS A 218 21.13 -7.63 22.44
C LYS A 218 19.64 -7.33 22.62
N VAL A 219 19.05 -6.71 21.60
CA VAL A 219 17.60 -6.50 21.47
C VAL A 219 17.05 -7.48 20.43
N SER A 220 16.14 -8.36 20.84
CA SER A 220 15.48 -9.32 19.95
C SER A 220 14.13 -8.79 19.48
N ILE A 221 14.05 -8.43 18.20
CA ILE A 221 12.83 -7.91 17.58
C ILE A 221 12.15 -9.04 16.81
N THR A 222 11.20 -9.70 17.48
CA THR A 222 10.49 -10.88 16.96
C THR A 222 9.02 -10.63 16.68
N LYS A 223 8.47 -9.50 17.15
CA LYS A 223 7.03 -9.20 17.12
C LYS A 223 6.75 -7.75 16.76
N THR A 224 5.51 -7.49 16.35
CA THR A 224 4.95 -6.14 16.20
C THR A 224 3.59 -6.09 16.88
N ARG A 225 3.30 -4.97 17.55
CA ARG A 225 1.98 -4.68 18.11
C ARG A 225 1.05 -4.25 17.00
N VAL A 226 -0.13 -4.86 16.89
CA VAL A 226 -1.20 -4.42 15.98
C VAL A 226 -2.38 -3.86 16.77
N PRO A 227 -3.28 -3.07 16.14
CA PRO A 227 -4.49 -2.57 16.78
C PRO A 227 -5.28 -3.68 17.50
N LYS A 228 -6.02 -3.31 18.56
CA LYS A 228 -6.73 -4.25 19.46
C LYS A 228 -5.81 -5.20 20.25
N LYS A 229 -4.58 -4.77 20.57
CA LYS A 229 -3.59 -5.51 21.39
C LYS A 229 -3.22 -6.91 20.88
N ARG A 230 -3.41 -7.19 19.59
CA ARG A 230 -2.92 -8.44 19.01
C ARG A 230 -1.41 -8.31 18.77
N GLU A 231 -0.68 -9.41 18.90
CA GLU A 231 0.72 -9.52 18.48
C GLU A 231 0.73 -10.18 17.10
N ASN A 232 1.59 -9.68 16.20
CA ASN A 232 1.82 -10.27 14.89
C ASN A 232 3.32 -10.41 14.64
N GLU A 233 3.69 -11.21 13.65
CA GLU A 233 5.06 -11.23 13.15
C GLU A 233 5.45 -9.85 12.56
N PRO A 234 6.75 -9.51 12.55
CA PRO A 234 7.24 -8.26 11.98
C PRO A 234 6.74 -8.05 10.55
N LYS A 235 6.68 -6.79 10.09
CA LYS A 235 6.08 -6.48 8.77
C LYS A 235 6.72 -7.27 7.61
N ASN A 236 7.98 -7.69 7.75
CA ASN A 236 8.71 -8.47 6.75
C ASN A 236 8.83 -9.97 7.10
N GLY A 237 8.17 -10.44 8.16
CA GLY A 237 8.14 -11.86 8.59
C GLY A 237 9.46 -12.39 9.17
N LYS A 238 10.51 -11.56 9.24
CA LYS A 238 11.84 -12.01 9.70
C LYS A 238 12.17 -11.40 11.07
N PRO A 239 12.34 -12.22 12.12
CA PRO A 239 12.88 -11.74 13.38
C PRO A 239 14.32 -11.28 13.18
N ARG A 240 14.78 -10.34 14.01
CA ARG A 240 16.19 -9.90 14.01
C ARG A 240 16.67 -9.60 15.41
N THR A 241 17.96 -9.81 15.62
CA THR A 241 18.64 -9.47 16.88
C THR A 241 19.68 -8.40 16.60
N LEU A 242 19.62 -7.31 17.36
CA LEU A 242 20.50 -6.16 17.25
C LEU A 242 21.43 -6.13 18.46
N MET A 243 22.70 -5.79 18.25
CA MET A 243 23.57 -5.42 19.36
C MET A 243 23.16 -4.05 19.88
N MET A 244 23.06 -3.90 21.20
CA MET A 244 22.74 -2.63 21.83
C MET A 244 23.91 -1.67 21.64
N LEU A 245 23.61 -0.48 21.15
CA LEU A 245 24.58 0.62 21.17
C LEU A 245 24.77 1.06 22.63
N LYS A 246 25.99 1.45 22.99
CA LYS A 246 26.36 1.84 24.37
C LYS A 246 25.36 2.83 25.01
N PRO A 247 24.90 3.91 24.34
CA PRO A 247 23.92 4.83 24.94
C PRO A 247 22.60 4.18 25.34
N LEU A 248 22.15 3.15 24.62
CA LEU A 248 20.94 2.41 24.99
C LEU A 248 21.21 1.50 26.20
N LYS A 249 22.37 0.85 26.24
CA LYS A 249 22.78 -0.01 27.36
C LYS A 249 22.88 0.81 28.64
N ASP A 250 23.67 1.88 28.62
CA ASP A 250 23.89 2.77 29.77
C ASP A 250 22.55 3.33 30.29
N PHE A 251 21.62 3.68 29.38
CA PHE A 251 20.28 4.12 29.77
C PHE A 251 19.46 2.99 30.41
N LEU A 252 19.43 1.79 29.82
CA LEU A 252 18.65 0.67 30.33
C LEU A 252 19.13 0.18 31.71
N ASP A 253 20.41 0.32 32.02
CA ASP A 253 20.98 -0.01 33.34
C ASP A 253 20.44 0.89 34.46
N THR A 254 19.90 2.06 34.11
CA THR A 254 19.22 2.98 35.07
C THR A 254 17.74 2.68 35.28
N GLN A 255 17.17 1.72 34.54
CA GLN A 255 15.73 1.48 34.54
C GLN A 255 15.33 0.33 35.47
N GLU A 256 14.30 0.54 36.28
CA GLU A 256 13.73 -0.51 37.11
C GLU A 256 12.90 -1.52 36.29
N ARG A 257 13.09 -2.81 36.57
CA ARG A 257 12.42 -3.92 35.87
C ARG A 257 11.18 -4.40 36.62
N ALA A 258 10.18 -3.52 36.76
CA ALA A 258 9.00 -3.79 37.59
C ALA A 258 7.92 -4.69 36.90
N ARG A 259 7.84 -4.69 35.56
CA ARG A 259 6.85 -5.45 34.76
C ARG A 259 7.51 -5.98 33.50
N ASP A 260 7.12 -7.16 33.02
CA ASP A 260 7.70 -7.76 31.78
C ASP A 260 7.45 -6.91 30.52
N GLU A 261 6.28 -6.27 30.41
CA GLU A 261 5.96 -5.37 29.29
C GLU A 261 6.67 -4.02 29.46
N LEU A 262 7.49 -3.60 28.47
CA LEU A 262 8.17 -2.30 28.52
C LEU A 262 7.21 -1.12 28.36
N PHE A 263 6.17 -1.30 27.54
CA PHE A 263 5.30 -0.22 27.13
C PHE A 263 3.82 -0.53 27.35
N PRO A 264 3.33 -0.39 28.60
CA PRO A 264 1.94 -0.66 28.97
C PRO A 264 0.98 0.48 28.56
N CYS A 265 1.11 0.97 27.33
CA CYS A 265 0.26 2.02 26.77
C CYS A 265 -0.11 1.73 25.31
N THR A 266 -1.13 2.43 24.81
CA THR A 266 -1.51 2.34 23.39
C THR A 266 -0.55 3.15 22.53
N TYR A 267 -0.43 2.78 21.25
CA TYR A 267 0.32 3.56 20.25
C TYR A 267 -0.18 5.01 20.18
N GLY A 268 -1.51 5.20 20.23
CA GLY A 268 -2.12 6.54 20.21
C GLY A 268 -1.69 7.40 21.40
N LYS A 269 -1.60 6.82 22.60
CA LYS A 269 -1.11 7.53 23.80
C LYS A 269 0.36 7.92 23.67
N MET A 270 1.19 7.04 23.09
CA MET A 270 2.60 7.35 22.81
C MET A 270 2.75 8.50 21.81
N VAL A 271 1.92 8.52 20.75
CA VAL A 271 1.88 9.63 19.79
C VAL A 271 1.48 10.94 20.47
N GLN A 272 0.48 10.91 21.36
CA GLN A 272 0.08 12.10 22.12
C GLN A 272 1.22 12.65 22.98
N HIS A 273 1.90 11.79 23.74
CA HIS A 273 3.07 12.21 24.54
C HIS A 273 4.17 12.80 23.66
N PHE A 274 4.45 12.17 22.51
CA PHE A 274 5.46 12.67 21.59
C PHE A 274 5.08 14.04 21.00
N HIS A 275 3.83 14.24 20.59
CA HIS A 275 3.38 15.54 20.10
C HIS A 275 3.45 16.63 21.18
N ALA A 276 3.13 16.32 22.43
CA ALA A 276 3.26 17.26 23.54
C ALA A 276 4.73 17.69 23.75
N LEU A 277 5.67 16.74 23.69
CA LEU A 277 7.10 17.05 23.75
C LEU A 277 7.58 17.89 22.56
N LEU A 278 7.09 17.61 21.35
CA LEU A 278 7.42 18.41 20.16
C LEU A 278 6.92 19.85 20.32
N ASP A 279 5.70 20.03 20.82
CA ASP A 279 5.12 21.36 21.10
C ASP A 279 5.97 22.12 22.13
N GLU A 280 6.40 21.45 23.22
CA GLU A 280 7.28 22.04 24.25
C GLU A 280 8.67 22.44 23.71
N CYS A 281 9.16 21.74 22.68
CA CYS A 281 10.43 22.04 22.03
C CYS A 281 10.30 23.06 20.89
N GLY A 282 9.09 23.49 20.54
CA GLY A 282 8.84 24.35 19.38
C GLY A 282 9.11 23.66 18.04
N TYR A 283 8.94 22.34 17.96
CA TYR A 283 9.19 21.54 16.74
C TYR A 283 7.88 21.18 16.03
N ASN A 284 7.93 21.13 14.69
CA ASN A 284 6.79 20.69 13.88
C ASN A 284 6.33 19.28 14.26
N LYS A 285 5.00 19.07 14.33
CA LYS A 285 4.40 17.76 14.63
C LYS A 285 4.76 16.73 13.56
N ARG A 286 5.24 15.57 14.00
CA ARG A 286 5.66 14.46 13.15
C ARG A 286 5.29 13.13 13.81
N GLY A 287 5.06 12.10 13.01
CA GLY A 287 4.77 10.76 13.53
C GLY A 287 6.01 10.07 14.12
N LEU A 288 5.80 9.10 15.02
CA LEU A 288 6.88 8.32 15.66
C LEU A 288 7.83 7.64 14.67
N HIS A 289 7.36 7.30 13.46
CA HIS A 289 8.17 6.69 12.42
C HIS A 289 9.27 7.62 11.86
N THR A 290 9.14 8.94 12.06
CA THR A 290 10.18 9.91 11.68
C THR A 290 11.48 9.70 12.44
N ILE A 291 11.43 9.17 13.66
CA ILE A 291 12.65 8.88 14.44
C ILE A 291 13.50 7.81 13.73
N ARG A 292 12.87 6.77 13.16
CA ARG A 292 13.57 5.79 12.33
C ARG A 292 14.17 6.41 11.07
N HIS A 293 13.47 7.35 10.44
CA HIS A 293 14.04 8.11 9.30
C HIS A 293 15.23 8.95 9.72
N THR A 294 15.20 9.51 10.93
CA THR A 294 16.32 10.23 11.53
C THR A 294 17.51 9.31 11.75
N PHE A 295 17.32 8.17 12.43
CA PHE A 295 18.36 7.15 12.61
C PHE A 295 18.99 6.75 11.28
N THR A 296 18.15 6.44 10.28
CA THR A 296 18.62 6.08 8.94
C THR A 296 19.44 7.21 8.33
N SER A 297 18.92 8.44 8.35
CA SER A 297 19.59 9.61 7.76
C SER A 297 20.94 9.90 8.42
N LEU A 298 21.05 9.75 9.74
CA LEU A 298 22.30 9.96 10.47
C LEU A 298 23.36 8.91 10.11
N LEU A 299 22.98 7.63 10.01
CA LEU A 299 23.93 6.58 9.60
C LEU A 299 24.37 6.75 8.14
N ILE A 300 23.45 7.15 7.25
CA ILE A 300 23.79 7.48 5.86
C ILE A 300 24.77 8.65 5.80
N GLN A 301 24.51 9.72 6.56
CA GLN A 301 25.41 10.89 6.64
C GLN A 301 26.78 10.53 7.22
N ALA A 302 26.82 9.58 8.16
CA ALA A 302 28.06 9.03 8.71
C ALA A 302 28.77 8.05 7.75
N ARG A 303 28.22 7.81 6.55
CA ARG A 303 28.76 6.88 5.54
C ARG A 303 28.98 5.47 6.09
N GLU A 304 28.05 5.02 6.93
CA GLU A 304 28.05 3.67 7.48
C GLU A 304 27.77 2.63 6.41
N ASN A 305 28.11 1.37 6.70
CA ASN A 305 27.91 0.26 5.77
C ASN A 305 26.40 0.08 5.46
N PRO A 306 25.96 0.12 4.17
CA PRO A 306 24.55 -0.03 3.81
C PRO A 306 23.91 -1.34 4.28
N THR A 307 24.66 -2.45 4.29
CA THR A 307 24.21 -3.76 4.79
C THR A 307 24.02 -3.73 6.31
N LEU A 308 24.87 -3.02 7.05
CA LEU A 308 24.68 -2.81 8.48
C LEU A 308 23.41 -1.99 8.76
N ILE A 309 23.20 -0.90 8.01
CA ILE A 309 21.97 -0.10 8.12
C ILE A 309 20.74 -0.97 7.79
N GLN A 310 20.81 -1.78 6.73
CA GLN A 310 19.74 -2.70 6.35
C GLN A 310 19.42 -3.68 7.48
N HIS A 311 20.44 -4.24 8.14
CA HIS A 311 20.30 -5.15 9.27
C HIS A 311 19.57 -4.49 10.44
N PHE A 312 20.03 -3.31 10.88
CA PHE A 312 19.35 -2.55 11.95
C PHE A 312 17.88 -2.25 11.61
N LEU A 313 17.66 -1.78 10.38
CA LEU A 313 16.34 -1.44 9.90
C LEU A 313 15.44 -2.67 9.68
N GLY A 314 16.00 -3.86 9.42
CA GLY A 314 15.23 -5.03 9.00
C GLY A 314 14.48 -4.77 7.70
N HIS A 315 15.12 -4.13 6.72
CA HIS A 315 14.58 -3.98 5.37
C HIS A 315 14.74 -5.29 4.57
N ALA A 316 13.71 -5.65 3.80
CA ALA A 316 13.73 -6.86 2.97
C ALA A 316 14.71 -6.73 1.79
N ASP A 317 14.88 -5.50 1.29
CA ASP A 317 15.81 -5.16 0.22
C ASP A 317 16.52 -3.83 0.50
N LEU A 318 17.56 -3.55 -0.28
CA LEU A 318 18.35 -2.32 -0.20
C LEU A 318 17.79 -1.18 -1.05
N THR A 319 16.69 -1.36 -1.79
CA THR A 319 16.22 -0.39 -2.79
C THR A 319 16.03 1.02 -2.21
N MET A 320 15.43 1.11 -1.03
CA MET A 320 15.21 2.39 -0.35
C MET A 320 16.53 3.03 0.09
N ILE A 321 17.49 2.23 0.56
CA ILE A 321 18.80 2.67 1.01
C ILE A 321 19.62 3.14 -0.19
N ASN A 322 19.73 2.31 -1.23
CA ASN A 322 20.44 2.61 -2.48
C ASN A 322 19.92 3.88 -3.14
N ARG A 323 18.59 4.11 -3.16
CA ARG A 323 18.01 5.36 -3.71
C ARG A 323 18.51 6.62 -2.99
N VAL A 324 18.82 6.51 -1.70
CA VAL A 324 19.34 7.63 -0.90
C VAL A 324 20.87 7.70 -0.97
N TYR A 325 21.55 6.55 -0.97
CA TYR A 325 23.01 6.44 -1.10
C TYR A 325 23.53 6.85 -2.48
N ALA A 326 22.72 6.76 -3.54
CA ALA A 326 23.14 7.05 -4.91
C ALA A 326 23.80 8.44 -5.07
N HIS A 327 23.45 9.41 -4.23
CA HIS A 327 24.04 10.75 -4.24
C HIS A 327 25.40 10.86 -3.54
N TYR A 328 25.90 9.77 -2.92
CA TYR A 328 27.12 9.74 -2.11
C TYR A 328 28.21 8.82 -2.67
N ILE A 329 28.03 8.27 -3.89
CA ILE A 329 28.84 7.14 -4.40
C ILE A 329 30.27 7.53 -4.80
N GLU A 330 30.60 8.82 -4.96
CA GLU A 330 31.97 9.26 -5.28
C GLU A 330 32.26 10.61 -4.58
N ASP A 331 32.77 10.55 -3.35
CA ASP A 331 33.30 11.71 -2.62
C ASP A 331 34.81 11.49 -2.35
N GLU A 332 35.55 12.59 -2.20
CA GLU A 332 37.00 12.59 -1.96
C GLU A 332 37.38 11.71 -0.76
N LYS A 333 36.54 11.70 0.29
CA LYS A 333 36.69 10.84 1.47
C LYS A 333 36.54 9.35 1.21
N ASP A 334 35.80 8.96 0.18
CA ASP A 334 35.66 7.54 -0.20
C ASP A 334 36.92 7.10 -0.95
N VAL A 335 37.47 7.96 -1.81
CA VAL A 335 38.78 7.74 -2.45
C VAL A 335 39.88 7.64 -1.40
N GLU A 336 39.98 8.60 -0.46
CA GLU A 336 40.97 8.55 0.63
C GLU A 336 40.86 7.27 1.47
N ARG A 337 39.64 6.80 1.77
CA ARG A 337 39.43 5.54 2.49
C ARG A 337 39.92 4.34 1.70
N ILE A 338 39.62 4.30 0.40
CA ILE A 338 40.04 3.23 -0.50
C ILE A 338 41.56 3.26 -0.64
N GLU A 339 42.16 4.42 -0.87
CA GLU A 339 43.61 4.61 -0.95
C GLU A 339 44.30 4.15 0.33
N LYS A 340 43.76 4.48 1.52
CA LYS A 340 44.30 3.99 2.80
C LYS A 340 44.20 2.47 2.98
N VAL A 341 43.21 1.83 2.36
CA VAL A 341 43.07 0.36 2.39
C VAL A 341 44.00 -0.30 1.37
N LEU A 342 44.20 0.34 0.23
CA LEU A 342 45.02 -0.16 -0.89
C LEU A 342 46.49 0.25 -0.78
N SER A 343 46.84 1.18 0.10
CA SER A 343 48.22 1.52 0.42
C SER A 343 48.87 0.32 1.11
N LEU A 344 49.72 -0.38 0.36
CA LEU A 344 50.67 -1.39 0.84
C LEU A 344 51.69 -0.80 1.81
#